data_AF-A0ABD2A176-F1
#
_entry.id   AF-A0ABD2A176-F1
#
_cell.length_a   1.000
_cell.length_b   1.000
_cell.length_c   1.000
_cell.angle_alpha   90.00
_cell.angle_beta   90.00
_cell.angle_gamma   90.00
#
_symmetry.space_group_name_H-M   'P 1'
#
loop_
_entity.id
_entity.type
_entity.pdbx_description
1 polymer ?
#
loop_
_entity_poly.entity_id
_entity_poly.type
_entity_poly.pdbx_seq_one_letter_code
_entity_poly.pdbx_strand_id
1 'polypeptide(L)'
;MLTAKQVKIHKMSDERWTMKDKMNQYRGVLKLYARDKKIRASELTKLKQRVLKNLKSLQTDVREYRDIVSQIVTGNKIRLLPILKRYDNFHLAFGQLDPDELHKRIYQNSELYHRQLDKLRYEKEKLAKKFFDLQLEKCLLMEMETEDVQTDRIIQHLMAYLQQSTAKQNGVKAIRITYLTIINILKKDAIYFDALLKAVRDDKKDQCKVIVKTMIMGQLVAENVDDLKQKYKLMTIEVVKNMKERERTLIITRERVADLWEYAKSLVRIESDTVLAKEDINEENFAHLENQLKRLEEICDILKDTILVRSYNELFPRLEEQLRQKTRLINQFNYNIKERDDLLSKKEEALTTLENLEHTMVTSTGQYRIDKKAILEEIETQKKRIIEYKDQRRSHGELSIKITAALQNMLLMLICVKHIKGAIKEKVTKKQAKAVVIEKVEIEDIREPSLEKVETDVTLLFTQLTRAMSILFGISNFELDKEKNERAKQLYQNYVADYISNFTFGKDVLESALIVEHEIIDPNVLTRTDVKNQSRRMVEANVRYN
;
A
#
# COMPACT_ATOMS: atom_id res chain seq x y z
N MET A 1 -60.97 -20.86 54.37
CA MET A 1 -61.76 -19.81 55.07
C MET A 1 -60.81 -18.69 55.45
N LEU A 2 -61.14 -17.42 55.17
CA LEU A 2 -60.33 -16.27 55.58
C LEU A 2 -60.27 -16.22 57.11
N THR A 3 -59.08 -16.15 57.68
CA THR A 3 -58.89 -16.01 59.13
C THR A 3 -59.41 -14.64 59.57
N ALA A 4 -60.18 -14.59 60.65
CA ALA A 4 -60.86 -13.37 61.14
C ALA A 4 -59.94 -12.14 61.32
N LYS A 5 -58.62 -12.36 61.47
CA LYS A 5 -57.60 -11.30 61.53
C LYS A 5 -57.47 -10.48 60.24
N GLN A 6 -57.60 -11.07 59.04
CA GLN A 6 -57.43 -10.35 57.78
C GLN A 6 -58.63 -9.45 57.45
N VAL A 7 -59.82 -9.81 57.93
CA VAL A 7 -61.04 -9.00 57.77
C VAL A 7 -60.97 -7.71 58.60
N LYS A 8 -60.32 -7.74 59.78
CA LYS A 8 -60.08 -6.55 60.61
C LYS A 8 -59.06 -5.58 60.00
N ILE A 9 -58.00 -6.08 59.36
CA ILE A 9 -56.95 -5.23 58.74
C ILE A 9 -57.50 -4.38 57.60
N HIS A 10 -58.48 -4.90 56.85
CA HIS A 10 -59.09 -4.19 55.71
C HIS A 10 -60.33 -3.35 56.08
N LYS A 11 -60.61 -3.11 57.37
CA LYS A 11 -61.72 -2.27 57.87
C LYS A 11 -63.10 -2.59 57.24
N MET A 12 -63.43 -3.86 57.05
CA MET A 12 -64.70 -4.30 56.43
C MET A 12 -65.90 -4.42 57.40
N SER A 13 -65.84 -3.78 58.58
CA SER A 13 -66.86 -3.84 59.62
C SER A 13 -67.40 -2.47 59.96
N ASP A 14 -68.16 -1.89 59.03
CA ASP A 14 -69.01 -0.72 59.29
C ASP A 14 -70.45 -1.20 59.48
N GLU A 15 -71.14 -0.72 60.51
CA GLU A 15 -72.50 -1.14 60.88
C GLU A 15 -73.55 -0.71 59.87
N ARG A 16 -73.23 0.30 59.05
CA ARG A 16 -74.11 0.87 58.00
C ARG A 16 -74.16 0.04 56.71
N TRP A 17 -73.40 -1.05 56.61
CA TRP A 17 -73.33 -1.86 55.39
C TRP A 17 -74.45 -2.91 55.34
N THR A 18 -75.25 -2.81 54.29
CA THR A 18 -76.27 -3.80 53.92
C THR A 18 -75.64 -5.17 53.68
N MET A 19 -76.35 -6.26 54.01
CA MET A 19 -75.84 -7.64 53.80
C MET A 19 -75.38 -7.90 52.36
N LYS A 20 -76.03 -7.27 51.38
CA LYS A 20 -75.68 -7.37 49.96
C LYS A 20 -74.31 -6.77 49.64
N ASP A 21 -73.94 -5.66 50.30
CA ASP A 21 -72.66 -4.98 50.10
C ASP A 21 -71.50 -5.76 50.71
N LYS A 22 -71.70 -6.32 51.92
CA LYS A 22 -70.75 -7.25 52.54
C LYS A 22 -70.48 -8.44 51.62
N MET A 23 -71.51 -9.02 51.04
CA MET A 23 -71.40 -10.17 50.14
C MET A 23 -70.67 -9.83 48.83
N ASN A 24 -70.90 -8.62 48.28
CA ASN A 24 -70.16 -8.12 47.12
C ASN A 24 -68.68 -7.86 47.43
N GLN A 25 -68.36 -7.31 48.60
CA GLN A 25 -66.97 -7.12 49.04
C GLN A 25 -66.25 -8.45 49.26
N TYR A 26 -66.89 -9.44 49.89
CA TYR A 26 -66.32 -10.78 50.04
C TYR A 26 -66.08 -11.46 48.68
N ARG A 27 -66.98 -11.29 47.70
CA ARG A 27 -66.76 -11.75 46.32
C ARG A 27 -65.57 -11.03 45.67
N GLY A 28 -65.40 -9.74 45.92
CA GLY A 28 -64.24 -8.96 45.46
C GLY A 28 -62.93 -9.48 46.05
N VAL A 29 -62.87 -9.70 47.36
CA VAL A 29 -61.70 -10.26 48.05
C VAL A 29 -61.38 -11.68 47.57
N LEU A 30 -62.40 -12.52 47.34
CA LEU A 30 -62.20 -13.86 46.79
C LEU A 30 -61.62 -13.81 45.37
N LYS A 31 -62.08 -12.87 44.53
CA LYS A 31 -61.51 -12.65 43.19
C LYS A 31 -60.07 -12.15 43.25
N LEU A 32 -59.75 -11.23 44.16
CA LEU A 32 -58.38 -10.75 44.39
C LEU A 32 -57.47 -11.87 44.88
N TYR A 33 -57.91 -12.68 45.85
CA TYR A 33 -57.15 -13.81 46.35
C TYR A 33 -56.92 -14.88 45.26
N ALA A 34 -57.92 -15.16 44.42
CA ALA A 34 -57.76 -16.05 43.28
C ALA A 34 -56.74 -15.50 42.26
N ARG A 35 -56.73 -14.18 42.04
CA ARG A 35 -55.74 -13.51 41.17
C ARG A 35 -54.34 -13.57 41.78
N ASP A 36 -54.19 -13.27 43.06
CA ASP A 36 -52.91 -13.35 43.78
C ASP A 36 -52.36 -14.76 43.81
N LYS A 37 -53.22 -15.78 43.98
CA LYS A 37 -52.80 -17.18 43.90
C LYS A 37 -52.26 -17.54 42.53
N LYS A 38 -52.87 -17.03 41.45
CA LYS A 38 -52.36 -17.20 40.07
C LYS A 38 -51.03 -16.48 39.86
N ILE A 39 -50.90 -15.25 40.36
CA ILE A 39 -49.66 -14.47 40.28
C ILE A 39 -48.52 -15.21 41.01
N ARG A 40 -48.73 -15.62 42.26
CA ARG A 40 -47.74 -16.40 43.03
C ARG A 40 -47.35 -17.70 42.36
N ALA A 41 -48.31 -18.43 41.76
CA ALA A 41 -48.00 -19.62 40.99
C ALA A 41 -47.10 -19.30 39.78
N SER A 42 -47.39 -18.21 39.06
CA SER A 42 -46.55 -17.77 37.94
C SER A 42 -45.14 -17.35 38.38
N GLU A 43 -45.01 -16.64 39.50
CA GLU A 43 -43.72 -16.25 40.07
C GLU A 43 -42.90 -17.48 40.50
N LEU A 44 -43.53 -18.46 41.14
CA LEU A 44 -42.90 -19.72 41.49
C LEU A 44 -42.38 -20.48 40.25
N THR A 45 -43.15 -20.51 39.15
CA THR A 45 -42.68 -21.14 37.90
C THR A 45 -41.48 -20.39 37.30
N LYS A 46 -41.50 -19.06 37.28
CA LYS A 46 -40.37 -18.24 36.82
C LYS A 46 -39.13 -18.45 37.67
N LEU A 47 -39.30 -18.53 38.99
CA LEU A 47 -38.20 -18.78 39.94
C LEU A 47 -37.61 -20.18 39.72
N LYS A 48 -38.44 -21.22 39.59
CA LYS A 48 -37.98 -22.58 39.26
C LYS A 48 -37.19 -22.61 37.95
N GLN A 49 -37.66 -21.93 36.90
CA GLN A 49 -36.94 -21.84 35.63
C GLN A 49 -35.59 -21.14 35.77
N ARG A 50 -35.51 -20.05 36.56
CA ARG A 50 -34.26 -19.34 36.83
C ARG A 50 -33.26 -20.23 37.58
N VAL A 51 -33.73 -20.92 38.63
CA VAL A 51 -32.91 -21.85 39.41
C VAL A 51 -32.40 -23.00 38.54
N LEU A 52 -33.23 -23.58 37.67
CA LEU A 52 -32.80 -24.63 36.75
C LEU A 52 -31.75 -24.15 35.74
N LYS A 53 -31.87 -22.92 35.23
CA LYS A 53 -30.84 -22.33 34.36
C LYS A 53 -29.52 -22.17 35.09
N ASN A 54 -29.56 -21.63 36.32
CA ASN A 54 -28.37 -21.46 37.15
C ASN A 54 -27.73 -22.80 37.54
N LEU A 55 -28.53 -23.85 37.77
CA LEU A 55 -28.02 -25.19 38.06
C LEU A 55 -27.33 -25.78 36.83
N LYS A 56 -27.92 -25.61 35.64
CA LYS A 56 -27.30 -26.05 34.38
C LYS A 56 -25.98 -25.33 34.09
N SER A 57 -25.90 -24.01 34.31
CA SER A 57 -24.64 -23.28 34.16
C SER A 57 -23.61 -23.74 35.18
N LEU A 58 -24.00 -23.94 36.44
CA LEU A 58 -23.07 -24.46 37.45
C LEU A 58 -22.57 -25.87 37.08
N GLN A 59 -23.42 -26.71 36.50
CA GLN A 59 -23.02 -28.04 36.03
C GLN A 59 -22.09 -28.01 34.81
N THR A 60 -22.18 -27.00 33.94
CA THR A 60 -21.18 -26.80 32.88
C THR A 60 -19.87 -26.34 33.47
N ASP A 61 -19.89 -25.36 34.38
CA ASP A 61 -18.70 -24.81 35.02
C ASP A 61 -17.94 -25.90 35.80
N VAL A 62 -18.65 -26.73 36.58
CA VAL A 62 -18.04 -27.85 37.31
C VAL A 62 -17.39 -28.88 36.37
N ARG A 63 -17.96 -29.10 35.18
CA ARG A 63 -17.33 -29.99 34.18
C ARG A 63 -16.08 -29.36 33.60
N GLU A 64 -16.14 -28.09 33.21
CA GLU A 64 -14.98 -27.36 32.69
C GLU A 64 -13.83 -27.31 33.71
N TYR A 65 -14.13 -27.02 34.98
CA TYR A 65 -13.12 -27.02 36.03
C TYR A 65 -12.53 -28.42 36.28
N ARG A 66 -13.34 -29.48 36.22
CA ARG A 66 -12.83 -30.87 36.30
C ARG A 66 -11.90 -31.19 35.14
N ASP A 67 -12.25 -30.77 33.93
CA ASP A 67 -11.41 -30.98 32.75
C ASP A 67 -10.08 -30.23 32.89
N ILE A 68 -10.09 -28.97 33.35
CA ILE A 68 -8.87 -28.19 33.63
C ILE A 68 -8.01 -28.88 34.70
N VAL A 69 -8.60 -29.30 35.82
CA VAL A 69 -7.86 -29.99 36.89
C VAL A 69 -7.28 -31.30 36.38
N SER A 70 -8.02 -32.07 35.57
CA SER A 70 -7.51 -33.31 34.97
C SER A 70 -6.31 -33.06 34.05
N GLN A 71 -6.30 -31.95 33.31
CA GLN A 71 -5.17 -31.53 32.45
C GLN A 71 -3.94 -31.11 33.26
N ILE A 72 -4.13 -30.48 34.41
CA ILE A 72 -3.02 -30.11 35.31
C ILE A 72 -2.42 -31.36 35.95
N VAL A 73 -3.26 -32.28 36.43
CA VAL A 73 -2.80 -33.51 37.11
C VAL A 73 -2.10 -34.47 36.15
N THR A 74 -2.57 -34.61 34.91
CA THR A 74 -1.96 -35.51 33.91
C THR A 74 -0.82 -34.85 33.11
N GLY A 75 -0.53 -33.58 33.40
CA GLY A 75 0.41 -32.75 32.63
C GLY A 75 -0.13 -32.39 31.24
N ASN A 76 0.39 -31.32 30.64
CA ASN A 76 -0.11 -30.75 29.38
C ASN A 76 0.19 -31.64 28.13
N LYS A 77 -0.38 -32.84 28.06
CA LYS A 77 -0.29 -33.75 26.90
C LYS A 77 -0.79 -33.09 25.62
N ILE A 78 -1.82 -32.26 25.70
CA ILE A 78 -2.43 -31.55 24.55
C ILE A 78 -1.44 -30.60 23.87
N ARG A 79 -0.52 -29.96 24.61
CA ARG A 79 0.49 -29.07 24.02
C ARG A 79 1.69 -29.83 23.46
N LEU A 80 2.02 -30.98 24.05
CA LEU A 80 3.15 -31.80 23.63
C LEU A 80 2.83 -32.64 22.38
N LEU A 81 1.60 -33.12 22.23
CA LEU A 81 1.19 -33.93 21.08
C LEU A 81 1.40 -33.24 19.71
N PRO A 82 1.05 -31.96 19.50
CA PRO A 82 1.38 -31.24 18.27
C PRO A 82 2.88 -31.12 18.00
N ILE A 83 3.70 -30.98 19.05
CA ILE A 83 5.15 -30.86 18.93
C ILE A 83 5.75 -32.21 18.52
N LEU A 84 5.28 -33.30 19.14
CA LEU A 84 5.69 -34.66 18.81
C LEU A 84 5.24 -35.08 17.41
N LYS A 85 4.03 -34.69 16.98
CA LYS A 85 3.52 -34.95 15.63
C LYS A 85 4.35 -34.31 14.50
N ARG A 86 5.17 -33.31 14.77
CA ARG A 86 6.10 -32.76 13.77
C ARG A 86 7.24 -33.71 13.43
N TYR A 87 7.46 -34.71 14.28
CA TYR A 87 8.54 -35.68 14.15
C TYR A 87 7.95 -37.08 14.29
N ASP A 88 7.59 -37.71 13.16
CA ASP A 88 6.90 -39.01 13.13
C ASP A 88 7.56 -40.07 14.02
N ASN A 89 8.90 -40.13 14.02
CA ASN A 89 9.66 -41.05 14.86
C ASN A 89 9.49 -40.80 16.36
N PHE A 90 9.41 -39.54 16.78
CA PHE A 90 9.18 -39.17 18.17
C PHE A 90 7.71 -39.36 18.56
N HIS A 91 6.77 -39.15 17.63
CA HIS A 91 5.36 -39.44 17.87
C HIS A 91 5.12 -40.93 18.09
N LEU A 92 5.71 -41.78 17.25
CA LEU A 92 5.61 -43.24 17.38
C LEU A 92 6.30 -43.75 18.66
N ALA A 93 7.48 -43.24 18.99
CA ALA A 93 8.25 -43.70 20.16
C ALA A 93 7.70 -43.16 21.49
N PHE A 94 7.08 -41.97 21.49
CA PHE A 94 6.77 -41.27 22.74
C PHE A 94 5.34 -40.74 22.88
N GLY A 95 4.47 -40.94 21.89
CA GLY A 95 3.12 -40.36 21.87
C GLY A 95 2.18 -40.83 22.99
N GLN A 96 2.49 -41.95 23.65
CA GLN A 96 1.66 -42.53 24.72
C GLN A 96 2.20 -42.30 26.14
N LEU A 97 3.41 -41.75 26.28
CA LEU A 97 4.06 -41.58 27.58
C LEU A 97 3.60 -40.33 28.32
N ASP A 98 3.69 -40.38 29.64
CA ASP A 98 3.45 -39.22 30.49
C ASP A 98 4.57 -38.17 30.32
N PRO A 99 4.27 -36.86 30.47
CA PRO A 99 5.23 -35.79 30.20
C PRO A 99 6.56 -35.91 30.98
N ASP A 100 6.52 -36.41 32.21
CA ASP A 100 7.72 -36.59 33.04
C ASP A 100 8.58 -37.78 32.56
N GLU A 101 7.93 -38.86 32.09
CA GLU A 101 8.61 -40.01 31.51
C GLU A 101 9.17 -39.69 30.12
N LEU A 102 8.43 -38.90 29.33
CA LEU A 102 8.85 -38.35 28.05
C LEU A 102 10.16 -37.57 28.20
N HIS A 103 10.25 -36.65 29.17
CA HIS A 103 11.45 -35.86 29.40
C HIS A 103 12.67 -36.74 29.71
N LYS A 104 12.51 -37.73 30.61
CA LYS A 104 13.59 -38.67 30.97
C LYS A 104 14.08 -39.47 29.77
N ARG A 105 13.16 -40.01 28.96
CA ARG A 105 13.54 -40.81 27.78
C ARG A 105 14.16 -39.98 26.66
N ILE A 106 13.69 -38.76 26.43
CA ILE A 106 14.33 -37.85 25.46
C ILE A 106 15.75 -37.52 25.90
N TYR A 107 15.96 -37.24 27.18
CA TYR A 107 17.30 -36.97 27.72
C TYR A 107 18.24 -38.17 27.55
N GLN A 108 17.77 -39.37 27.88
CA GLN A 108 18.53 -40.62 27.67
C GLN A 108 18.89 -40.84 26.19
N ASN A 109 17.94 -40.64 25.27
CA ASN A 109 18.23 -40.73 23.84
C ASN A 109 19.22 -39.67 23.37
N SER A 110 19.13 -38.44 23.89
CA SER A 110 20.10 -37.38 23.59
C SER A 110 21.51 -37.78 24.02
N GLU A 111 21.67 -38.36 25.22
CA GLU A 111 22.97 -38.86 25.66
C GLU A 111 23.50 -39.98 24.75
N LEU A 112 22.64 -40.91 24.32
CA LEU A 112 23.05 -41.97 23.41
C LEU A 112 23.51 -41.40 22.06
N TYR A 113 22.80 -40.42 21.50
CA TYR A 113 23.22 -39.75 20.26
C TYR A 113 24.52 -38.98 20.43
N HIS A 114 24.74 -38.31 21.57
CA HIS A 114 26.02 -37.66 21.85
C HIS A 114 27.18 -38.67 21.90
N ARG A 115 27.00 -39.81 22.60
CA ARG A 115 28.02 -40.87 22.66
C ARG A 115 28.32 -41.47 21.28
N GLN A 116 27.28 -41.69 20.45
CA GLN A 116 27.45 -42.16 19.08
C GLN A 116 28.20 -41.15 18.21
N LEU A 117 27.88 -39.86 18.36
CA LEU A 117 28.53 -38.78 17.65
C LEU A 117 30.01 -38.65 18.04
N ASP A 118 30.32 -38.78 19.33
CA ASP A 118 31.71 -38.77 19.81
C ASP A 118 32.49 -39.98 19.30
N LYS A 119 31.87 -41.16 19.25
CA LYS A 119 32.47 -42.34 18.60
C LYS A 119 32.77 -42.09 17.13
N LEU A 120 31.84 -41.52 16.37
CA LEU A 120 32.05 -41.18 14.95
C LEU A 120 33.12 -40.10 14.77
N ARG A 121 33.20 -39.12 15.67
CA ARG A 121 34.27 -38.11 15.66
C ARG A 121 35.63 -38.75 15.87
N TYR A 122 35.74 -39.64 16.85
CA TYR A 122 36.97 -40.38 17.12
C TYR A 122 37.37 -41.26 15.93
N GLU A 123 36.43 -42.00 15.35
CA GLU A 123 36.68 -42.81 14.15
C GLU A 123 37.14 -41.95 12.97
N LYS A 124 36.49 -40.81 12.74
CA LYS A 124 36.89 -39.85 11.72
C LYS A 124 38.31 -39.33 11.96
N GLU A 125 38.66 -38.97 13.19
CA GLU A 125 40.01 -38.48 13.52
C GLU A 125 41.06 -39.56 13.34
N LYS A 126 40.76 -40.81 13.73
CA LYS A 126 41.62 -41.97 13.49
C LYS A 126 41.82 -42.24 12.00
N LEU A 127 40.77 -42.12 11.20
CA LEU A 127 40.81 -42.33 9.75
C LEU A 127 41.55 -41.18 9.05
N ALA A 128 41.41 -39.95 9.54
CA ALA A 128 42.17 -38.80 9.08
C ALA A 128 43.67 -38.98 9.35
N LYS A 129 44.07 -39.44 10.56
CA LYS A 129 45.47 -39.76 10.87
C LYS A 129 46.02 -40.82 9.93
N LYS A 130 45.30 -41.94 9.73
CA LYS A 130 45.68 -42.97 8.75
C LYS A 130 45.82 -42.43 7.33
N PHE A 131 44.92 -41.54 6.92
CA PHE A 131 44.99 -40.91 5.60
C PHE A 131 46.24 -40.02 5.47
N PHE A 132 46.57 -39.24 6.50
CA PHE A 132 47.80 -38.45 6.53
C PHE A 132 49.05 -39.34 6.47
N ASP A 133 49.08 -40.44 7.23
CA ASP A 133 50.21 -41.38 7.22
C ASP A 133 50.39 -42.01 5.82
N LEU A 134 49.30 -42.45 5.18
CA LEU A 134 49.33 -42.97 3.81
C LEU A 134 49.70 -41.91 2.77
N GLN A 135 49.35 -40.65 3.00
CA GLN A 135 49.72 -39.55 2.11
C GLN A 135 51.20 -39.21 2.24
N LEU A 136 51.77 -39.26 3.45
CA LEU A 136 53.20 -39.16 3.69
C LEU A 136 53.97 -40.32 3.04
N GLU A 137 53.49 -41.56 3.22
CA GLU A 137 54.06 -42.74 2.57
C GLU A 137 54.02 -42.62 1.04
N LYS A 138 52.91 -42.15 0.47
CA LYS A 138 52.82 -41.84 -0.96
C LYS A 138 53.80 -40.76 -1.40
N CYS A 139 53.98 -39.69 -0.62
CA CYS A 139 54.95 -38.64 -0.95
C CYS A 139 56.39 -39.18 -0.94
N LEU A 140 56.76 -39.98 0.06
CA LEU A 140 58.07 -40.64 0.12
C LEU A 140 58.30 -41.60 -1.06
N LEU A 141 57.28 -42.34 -1.47
CA LEU A 141 57.35 -43.22 -2.64
C LEU A 141 57.43 -42.44 -3.96
N MET A 142 56.72 -41.31 -4.08
CA MET A 142 56.81 -40.43 -5.26
C MET A 142 58.14 -39.67 -5.36
N GLU A 143 58.81 -39.36 -4.24
CA GLU A 143 60.17 -38.80 -4.25
C GLU A 143 61.22 -39.80 -4.76
N MET A 144 60.93 -41.11 -4.72
CA MET A 144 61.80 -42.16 -5.27
C MET A 144 61.55 -42.45 -6.76
N GLU A 145 60.42 -42.02 -7.33
CA GLU A 145 60.03 -42.27 -8.72
C GLU A 145 59.93 -40.95 -9.52
N THR A 146 61.08 -40.44 -9.97
CA THR A 146 61.26 -39.59 -11.18
C THR A 146 60.78 -38.11 -11.18
N GLU A 147 61.77 -37.21 -11.29
CA GLU A 147 61.94 -36.10 -12.25
C GLU A 147 60.72 -35.22 -12.65
N ASP A 148 60.60 -34.07 -11.95
CA ASP A 148 60.21 -32.70 -12.35
C ASP A 148 59.08 -32.37 -13.37
N VAL A 149 58.50 -33.30 -14.13
CA VAL A 149 57.52 -32.99 -15.19
C VAL A 149 56.07 -33.34 -14.82
N GLN A 150 55.84 -34.22 -13.85
CA GLN A 150 54.47 -34.57 -13.40
C GLN A 150 53.92 -33.66 -12.29
N THR A 151 54.79 -33.00 -11.53
CA THR A 151 54.42 -32.08 -10.44
C THR A 151 53.67 -30.86 -10.95
N ASP A 152 54.08 -30.26 -12.08
CA ASP A 152 53.43 -29.07 -12.65
C ASP A 152 51.99 -29.30 -13.08
N ARG A 153 51.66 -30.47 -13.64
CA ARG A 153 50.27 -30.79 -14.04
C ARG A 153 49.36 -30.99 -12.84
N ILE A 154 49.88 -31.62 -11.79
CA ILE A 154 49.14 -31.82 -10.53
C ILE A 154 48.92 -30.47 -9.85
N ILE A 155 49.93 -29.60 -9.82
CA ILE A 155 49.83 -28.25 -9.26
C ILE A 155 48.81 -27.40 -10.05
N GLN A 156 48.82 -27.44 -11.38
CA GLN A 156 47.80 -26.75 -12.20
C GLN A 156 46.39 -27.27 -11.93
N HIS A 157 46.21 -28.58 -11.79
CA HIS A 157 44.90 -29.16 -11.45
C HIS A 157 44.45 -28.78 -10.04
N LEU A 158 45.37 -28.71 -9.08
CA LEU A 158 45.11 -28.24 -7.71
C LEU A 158 44.74 -26.76 -7.68
N MET A 159 45.44 -25.92 -8.47
CA MET A 159 45.12 -24.50 -8.64
C MET A 159 43.74 -24.30 -9.26
N ALA A 160 43.39 -25.06 -10.31
CA ALA A 160 42.07 -25.00 -10.93
C ALA A 160 40.96 -25.42 -9.95
N TYR A 161 41.20 -26.48 -9.15
CA TYR A 161 40.26 -26.91 -8.12
C TYR A 161 40.11 -25.87 -7.01
N LEU A 162 41.21 -25.24 -6.58
CA LEU A 162 41.20 -24.16 -5.60
C LEU A 162 40.44 -22.95 -6.14
N GLN A 163 40.69 -22.54 -7.39
CA GLN A 163 39.95 -21.46 -8.04
C GLN A 163 38.45 -21.77 -8.14
N GLN A 164 38.08 -23.00 -8.52
CA GLN A 164 36.69 -23.43 -8.56
C GLN A 164 36.03 -23.40 -7.17
N SER A 165 36.74 -23.86 -6.14
CA SER A 165 36.28 -23.82 -4.74
C SER A 165 36.11 -22.37 -4.26
N THR A 166 37.03 -21.48 -4.62
CA THR A 166 36.99 -20.06 -4.26
C THR A 166 35.84 -19.35 -4.96
N ALA A 167 35.61 -19.65 -6.24
CA ALA A 167 34.46 -19.15 -6.99
C ALA A 167 33.13 -19.62 -6.36
N LYS A 168 33.03 -20.89 -5.97
CA LYS A 168 31.87 -21.42 -5.23
C LYS A 168 31.67 -20.71 -3.90
N GLN A 169 32.74 -20.50 -3.12
CA GLN A 169 32.68 -19.80 -1.84
C GLN A 169 32.24 -18.34 -2.01
N ASN A 170 32.73 -17.65 -3.03
CA ASN A 170 32.32 -16.29 -3.37
C ASN A 170 30.86 -16.24 -3.83
N GLY A 171 30.40 -17.21 -4.61
CA GLY A 171 28.99 -17.37 -4.97
C GLY A 171 28.09 -17.55 -3.74
N VAL A 172 28.50 -18.41 -2.79
CA VAL A 172 27.77 -18.61 -1.52
C VAL A 172 27.77 -17.34 -0.67
N LYS A 173 28.87 -16.59 -0.61
CA LYS A 173 28.93 -15.29 0.09
C LYS A 173 27.96 -14.28 -0.55
N ALA A 174 27.92 -14.18 -1.88
CA ALA A 174 26.99 -13.30 -2.59
C ALA A 174 25.53 -13.68 -2.29
N ILE A 175 25.19 -14.98 -2.37
CA ILE A 175 23.85 -15.49 -2.02
C ILE A 175 23.50 -15.13 -0.57
N ARG A 176 24.42 -15.33 0.38
CA ARG A 176 24.20 -14.95 1.79
C ARG A 176 23.92 -13.46 1.95
N ILE A 177 24.67 -12.60 1.27
CA ILE A 177 24.45 -11.15 1.29
C ILE A 177 23.05 -10.83 0.76
N THR A 178 22.64 -11.43 -0.36
CA THR A 178 21.29 -11.22 -0.91
C THR A 178 20.18 -11.69 0.03
N TYR A 179 20.35 -12.82 0.73
CA TYR A 179 19.36 -13.24 1.73
C TYR A 179 19.30 -12.29 2.92
N LEU A 180 20.45 -11.75 3.36
CA LEU A 180 20.46 -10.75 4.43
C LEU A 180 19.76 -9.46 4.02
N THR A 181 19.92 -9.00 2.77
CA THR A 181 19.19 -7.83 2.27
C THR A 181 17.69 -8.10 2.18
N ILE A 182 17.27 -9.27 1.68
CA ILE A 182 15.85 -9.68 1.66
C ILE A 182 15.27 -9.71 3.07
N ILE A 183 15.97 -10.31 4.04
CA ILE A 183 15.51 -10.35 5.44
C ILE A 183 15.38 -8.94 6.01
N ASN A 184 16.32 -8.03 5.70
CA ASN A 184 16.25 -6.65 6.16
C ASN A 184 15.07 -5.89 5.55
N ILE A 185 14.75 -6.12 4.27
CA ILE A 185 13.55 -5.56 3.63
C ILE A 185 12.29 -6.11 4.32
N LEU A 186 12.19 -7.42 4.49
CA LEU A 186 11.04 -8.05 5.16
C LEU A 186 10.84 -7.57 6.59
N LYS A 187 11.92 -7.27 7.33
CA LYS A 187 11.84 -6.66 8.67
C LYS A 187 11.28 -5.24 8.62
N LYS A 188 11.70 -4.43 7.64
CA LYS A 188 11.16 -3.07 7.46
C LYS A 188 9.67 -3.13 7.08
N ASP A 189 9.30 -4.04 6.18
CA ASP A 189 7.92 -4.24 5.76
C ASP A 189 7.05 -4.70 6.93
N ALA A 190 7.54 -5.61 7.79
CA ALA A 190 6.83 -6.03 8.99
C ALA A 190 6.53 -4.85 9.93
N ILE A 191 7.51 -3.98 10.18
CA ILE A 191 7.32 -2.76 10.99
C ILE A 191 6.28 -1.83 10.36
N TYR A 192 6.33 -1.65 9.03
CA TYR A 192 5.37 -0.84 8.30
C TYR A 192 3.95 -1.40 8.37
N PHE A 193 3.78 -2.71 8.17
CA PHE A 193 2.48 -3.36 8.29
C PHE A 193 1.94 -3.32 9.72
N ASP A 194 2.78 -3.46 10.74
CA ASP A 194 2.35 -3.31 12.14
C ASP A 194 1.87 -1.88 12.43
N ALA A 195 2.57 -0.87 11.90
CA ALA A 195 2.14 0.52 12.01
C ALA A 195 0.79 0.77 11.31
N LEU A 196 0.61 0.24 10.10
CA LEU A 196 -0.66 0.30 9.37
C LEU A 196 -1.78 -0.41 10.14
N LEU A 197 -1.55 -1.61 10.64
CA LEU A 197 -2.53 -2.37 11.42
C LEU A 197 -2.94 -1.63 12.69
N LYS A 198 -1.99 -0.95 13.35
CA LYS A 198 -2.28 -0.11 14.51
C LYS A 198 -3.13 1.10 14.13
N ALA A 199 -2.77 1.81 13.05
CA ALA A 199 -3.55 2.94 12.55
C ALA A 199 -4.99 2.54 12.19
N VAL A 200 -5.18 1.40 11.50
CA VAL A 200 -6.51 0.87 11.15
C VAL A 200 -7.31 0.50 12.40
N ARG A 201 -6.68 -0.06 13.44
CA ARG A 201 -7.37 -0.37 14.71
C ARG A 201 -7.82 0.90 15.43
N ASP A 202 -7.02 1.96 15.40
CA ASP A 202 -7.36 3.22 16.04
C ASP A 202 -8.46 3.96 15.25
N ASP A 203 -8.38 3.98 13.92
CA ASP A 203 -9.43 4.49 13.05
C ASP A 203 -10.77 3.75 13.27
N LYS A 204 -10.74 2.41 13.37
CA LYS A 204 -11.94 1.63 13.73
C LYS A 204 -12.58 2.10 15.04
N LYS A 205 -11.78 2.40 16.07
CA LYS A 205 -12.32 2.90 17.36
C LYS A 205 -12.96 4.27 17.19
N ASP A 206 -12.33 5.15 16.43
CA ASP A 206 -12.84 6.50 16.21
C ASP A 206 -14.10 6.50 15.36
N GLN A 207 -14.15 5.68 14.30
CA GLN A 207 -15.39 5.42 13.54
C GLN A 207 -16.50 4.90 14.45
N CYS A 208 -16.22 3.96 15.35
CA CYS A 208 -17.21 3.47 16.31
C CYS A 208 -17.73 4.59 17.23
N LYS A 209 -16.85 5.48 17.74
CA LYS A 209 -17.27 6.63 18.56
C LYS A 209 -18.17 7.57 17.77
N VAL A 210 -17.85 7.83 16.50
CA VAL A 210 -18.66 8.68 15.62
C VAL A 210 -20.03 8.06 15.39
N ILE A 211 -20.10 6.76 15.03
CA ILE A 211 -21.36 6.05 14.81
C ILE A 211 -22.25 6.12 16.06
N VAL A 212 -21.69 5.89 17.25
CA VAL A 212 -22.44 5.97 18.51
C VAL A 212 -22.97 7.39 18.75
N LYS A 213 -22.14 8.43 18.54
CA LYS A 213 -22.58 9.83 18.66
C LYS A 213 -23.68 10.18 17.66
N THR A 214 -23.53 9.77 16.40
CA THR A 214 -24.54 9.98 15.36
C THR A 214 -25.84 9.25 15.69
N MET A 215 -25.76 8.04 16.27
CA MET A 215 -26.94 7.31 16.72
C MET A 215 -27.67 8.02 17.86
N ILE A 216 -26.94 8.51 18.87
CA ILE A 216 -27.52 9.29 19.98
C ILE A 216 -28.19 10.57 19.45
N MET A 217 -27.51 11.30 18.55
CA MET A 217 -28.07 12.50 17.95
C MET A 217 -29.29 12.19 17.09
N GLY A 218 -29.25 11.12 16.31
CA GLY A 218 -30.39 10.65 15.51
C GLY A 218 -31.58 10.27 16.37
N GLN A 219 -31.36 9.62 17.52
CA GLN A 219 -32.41 9.34 18.50
C GLN A 219 -33.01 10.62 19.07
N LEU A 220 -32.18 11.58 19.50
CA LEU A 220 -32.65 12.86 20.04
C LEU A 220 -33.49 13.64 19.02
N VAL A 221 -33.05 13.67 17.76
CA VAL A 221 -33.80 14.29 16.67
C VAL A 221 -35.14 13.58 16.44
N ALA A 222 -35.17 12.25 16.47
CA ALA A 222 -36.40 11.48 16.32
C ALA A 222 -37.39 11.77 17.47
N GLU A 223 -36.91 11.82 18.71
CA GLU A 223 -37.71 12.19 19.89
C GLU A 223 -38.30 13.61 19.73
N ASN A 224 -37.48 14.59 19.33
CA ASN A 224 -37.94 15.96 19.08
C ASN A 224 -39.02 16.03 17.97
N VAL A 225 -38.87 15.24 16.91
CA VAL A 225 -39.85 15.19 15.81
C VAL A 225 -41.17 14.60 16.31
N ASP A 226 -41.13 13.56 17.13
CA ASP A 226 -42.34 12.97 17.69
C ASP A 226 -43.04 13.89 18.70
N ASP A 227 -42.28 14.61 19.52
CA ASP A 227 -42.81 15.67 20.38
C ASP A 227 -43.48 16.79 19.59
N LEU A 228 -42.86 17.25 18.49
CA LEU A 228 -43.46 18.24 17.59
C LEU A 228 -44.75 17.69 16.98
N LYS A 229 -44.77 16.45 16.49
CA LYS A 229 -46.01 15.83 15.96
C LYS A 229 -47.11 15.78 17.02
N GLN A 230 -46.80 15.47 18.27
CA GLN A 230 -47.77 15.48 19.36
C GLN A 230 -48.30 16.89 19.63
N LYS A 231 -47.43 17.90 19.70
CA LYS A 231 -47.82 19.31 19.85
C LYS A 231 -48.73 19.76 18.70
N TYR A 232 -48.40 19.43 17.46
CA TYR A 232 -49.25 19.73 16.31
C TYR A 232 -50.61 19.01 16.39
N LYS A 233 -50.66 17.74 16.81
CA LYS A 233 -51.93 17.04 17.03
C LYS A 233 -52.80 17.76 18.07
N LEU A 234 -52.24 18.14 19.23
CA LEU A 234 -52.98 18.88 20.25
C LEU A 234 -53.47 20.23 19.72
N MET A 235 -52.60 20.98 19.05
CA MET A 235 -52.95 22.27 18.46
C MET A 235 -54.05 22.14 17.40
N THR A 236 -54.03 21.09 16.56
CA THR A 236 -55.10 20.84 15.59
C THR A 236 -56.44 20.58 16.27
N ILE A 237 -56.46 19.81 17.38
CA ILE A 237 -57.69 19.56 18.15
C ILE A 237 -58.24 20.87 18.73
N GLU A 238 -57.36 21.71 19.30
CA GLU A 238 -57.74 23.00 19.87
C GLU A 238 -58.25 23.98 18.79
N VAL A 239 -57.57 24.07 17.64
CA VAL A 239 -58.01 24.90 16.52
C VAL A 239 -59.38 24.43 16.02
N VAL A 240 -59.59 23.12 15.83
CA VAL A 240 -60.90 22.58 15.41
C VAL A 240 -61.99 22.91 16.43
N LYS A 241 -61.69 22.81 17.73
CA LYS A 241 -62.63 23.20 18.79
C LYS A 241 -62.96 24.70 18.71
N ASN A 242 -61.95 25.56 18.61
CA ASN A 242 -62.13 27.01 18.47
C ASN A 242 -62.88 27.39 17.19
N MET A 243 -62.65 26.67 16.07
CA MET A 243 -63.40 26.88 14.84
C MET A 243 -64.88 26.50 15.00
N LYS A 244 -65.18 25.37 15.65
CA LYS A 244 -66.57 24.98 15.95
C LYS A 244 -67.26 25.96 16.90
N GLU A 245 -66.54 26.47 17.91
CA GLU A 245 -67.07 27.49 18.80
C GLU A 245 -67.33 28.81 18.07
N ARG A 246 -66.41 29.26 17.21
CA ARG A 246 -66.61 30.43 16.34
C ARG A 246 -67.80 30.27 15.41
N GLU A 247 -67.93 29.11 14.78
CA GLU A 247 -69.06 28.79 13.90
C GLU A 247 -70.39 28.89 14.66
N ARG A 248 -70.47 28.32 15.87
CA ARG A 248 -71.65 28.47 16.74
C ARG A 248 -71.94 29.93 17.10
N THR A 249 -70.92 30.70 17.48
CA THR A 249 -71.12 32.12 17.79
C THR A 249 -71.59 32.91 16.57
N LEU A 250 -71.07 32.59 15.37
CA LEU A 250 -71.50 33.23 14.13
C LEU A 250 -72.97 32.94 13.82
N ILE A 251 -73.41 31.69 14.00
CA ILE A 251 -74.83 31.30 13.84
C ILE A 251 -75.70 32.12 14.79
N ILE A 252 -75.37 32.18 16.08
CA ILE A 252 -76.12 32.96 17.08
C ILE A 252 -76.13 34.45 16.72
N THR A 253 -75.01 35.02 16.28
CA THR A 253 -74.98 36.43 15.85
C THR A 253 -75.81 36.69 14.60
N ARG A 254 -75.85 35.75 13.65
CA ARG A 254 -76.70 35.86 12.45
C ARG A 254 -78.17 35.79 12.81
N GLU A 255 -78.56 34.89 13.71
CA GLU A 255 -79.93 34.82 14.26
C GLU A 255 -80.30 36.15 14.92
N ARG A 256 -79.46 36.69 15.80
CA ARG A 256 -79.70 38.00 16.43
C ARG A 256 -79.79 39.16 15.44
N VAL A 257 -78.96 39.17 14.39
CA VAL A 257 -79.03 40.20 13.34
C VAL A 257 -80.31 40.05 12.53
N ALA A 258 -80.75 38.83 12.24
CA ALA A 258 -82.03 38.58 11.60
C ALA A 258 -83.19 39.07 12.46
N ASP A 259 -83.20 38.76 13.77
CA ASP A 259 -84.19 39.24 14.73
C ASP A 259 -84.20 40.77 14.82
N LEU A 260 -83.02 41.40 14.90
CA LEU A 260 -82.89 42.87 14.89
C LEU A 260 -83.35 43.49 13.58
N TRP A 261 -83.15 42.80 12.45
CA TRP A 261 -83.57 43.28 11.14
C TRP A 261 -85.08 43.13 10.95
N GLU A 262 -85.69 42.04 11.44
CA GLU A 262 -87.16 41.89 11.52
C GLU A 262 -87.77 42.94 12.45
N TYR A 263 -87.13 43.19 13.60
CA TYR A 263 -87.53 44.26 14.52
C TYR A 263 -87.39 45.64 13.89
N ALA A 264 -86.27 45.95 13.22
CA ALA A 264 -86.08 47.20 12.51
C ALA A 264 -87.10 47.38 11.38
N LYS A 265 -87.40 46.32 10.62
CA LYS A 265 -88.48 46.33 9.63
C LYS A 265 -89.84 46.61 10.25
N SER A 266 -90.10 46.11 11.46
CA SER A 266 -91.34 46.39 12.18
C SER A 266 -91.42 47.82 12.73
N LEU A 267 -90.27 48.46 13.00
CA LEU A 267 -90.14 49.84 13.46
C LEU A 267 -90.16 50.88 12.34
N VAL A 268 -89.73 50.52 11.13
CA VAL A 268 -89.83 51.37 9.95
C VAL A 268 -91.31 51.43 9.56
N ARG A 269 -92.04 52.36 10.18
CA ARG A 269 -93.19 52.97 9.53
C ARG A 269 -92.66 53.65 8.28
N ILE A 270 -93.19 53.27 7.12
CA ILE A 270 -92.97 53.94 5.84
C ILE A 270 -93.67 55.30 5.94
N GLU A 271 -93.07 56.25 6.65
CA GLU A 271 -93.54 57.64 6.72
C GLU A 271 -92.35 58.60 6.66
N SER A 272 -92.34 59.38 5.58
CA SER A 272 -91.76 60.71 5.37
C SER A 272 -90.24 60.90 5.23
N ASP A 273 -89.88 61.34 4.03
CA ASP A 273 -88.74 62.22 3.73
C ASP A 273 -88.67 63.41 4.69
N THR A 274 -87.51 63.67 5.30
CA THR A 274 -87.21 64.98 5.88
C THR A 274 -85.79 65.42 5.55
N VAL A 275 -85.72 66.42 4.68
CA VAL A 275 -84.56 67.27 4.35
C VAL A 275 -84.16 68.06 5.60
N LEU A 276 -82.90 67.94 6.04
CA LEU A 276 -82.36 68.73 7.15
C LEU A 276 -81.72 70.02 6.62
N ALA A 277 -82.20 71.14 7.16
CA ALA A 277 -81.75 72.51 6.92
C ALA A 277 -80.34 72.78 7.47
N LYS A 278 -79.61 73.68 6.82
CA LYS A 278 -78.27 74.17 7.23
C LYS A 278 -78.41 75.47 8.03
N GLU A 279 -77.69 75.58 9.14
CA GLU A 279 -77.47 76.83 9.89
C GLU A 279 -76.08 77.41 9.56
N ASP A 280 -76.02 78.73 9.34
CA ASP A 280 -74.83 79.48 8.93
C ASP A 280 -73.89 79.81 10.10
N ILE A 281 -72.56 79.66 9.89
CA ILE A 281 -71.50 80.04 10.84
C ILE A 281 -70.46 80.96 10.15
N ASN A 282 -70.16 82.06 10.83
CA ASN A 282 -69.29 83.23 10.51
C ASN A 282 -68.00 82.99 9.68
N GLU A 283 -67.76 83.88 8.70
CA GLU A 283 -66.75 83.77 7.61
C GLU A 283 -65.34 84.33 7.90
N GLU A 284 -65.08 85.02 9.02
CA GLU A 284 -63.81 85.79 9.18
C GLU A 284 -62.56 84.98 9.57
N ASN A 285 -62.72 83.76 10.12
CA ASN A 285 -61.58 82.87 10.43
C ASN A 285 -61.16 81.96 9.26
N PHE A 286 -61.88 81.98 8.14
CA PHE A 286 -61.60 81.09 7.01
C PHE A 286 -60.44 81.56 6.13
N ALA A 287 -60.16 82.87 6.02
CA ALA A 287 -59.17 83.36 5.05
C ALA A 287 -57.72 82.91 5.32
N HIS A 288 -57.31 82.82 6.60
CA HIS A 288 -55.97 82.31 6.95
C HIS A 288 -55.88 80.80 6.72
N LEU A 289 -56.92 80.05 7.11
CA LEU A 289 -57.02 78.61 6.89
C LEU A 289 -57.05 78.29 5.39
N GLU A 290 -57.77 79.08 4.60
CA GLU A 290 -57.92 78.91 3.16
C GLU A 290 -56.60 79.18 2.43
N ASN A 291 -55.80 80.15 2.89
CA ASN A 291 -54.45 80.36 2.37
C ASN A 291 -53.48 79.23 2.75
N GLN A 292 -53.63 78.64 3.94
CA GLN A 292 -52.86 77.46 4.33
C GLN A 292 -53.30 76.21 3.55
N LEU A 293 -54.60 76.06 3.30
CA LEU A 293 -55.18 74.99 2.49
C LEU A 293 -54.68 75.08 1.05
N LYS A 294 -54.71 76.27 0.44
CA LYS A 294 -54.18 76.52 -0.91
C LYS A 294 -52.69 76.15 -1.02
N ARG A 295 -51.86 76.53 -0.03
CA ARG A 295 -50.44 76.12 0.01
C ARG A 295 -50.26 74.61 0.17
N LEU A 296 -51.08 73.96 0.99
CA LEU A 296 -51.03 72.51 1.16
C LEU A 296 -51.52 71.78 -0.09
N GLU A 297 -52.52 72.31 -0.79
CA GLU A 297 -53.00 71.80 -2.07
C GLU A 297 -51.91 71.94 -3.14
N GLU A 298 -51.25 73.10 -3.25
CA GLU A 298 -50.11 73.30 -4.15
C GLU A 298 -48.98 72.30 -3.87
N ILE A 299 -48.63 72.06 -2.61
CA ILE A 299 -47.62 71.06 -2.22
C ILE A 299 -48.09 69.64 -2.58
N CYS A 300 -49.36 69.32 -2.35
CA CYS A 300 -49.93 68.02 -2.68
C CYS A 300 -50.01 67.80 -4.19
N ASP A 301 -50.23 68.84 -4.99
CA ASP A 301 -50.22 68.76 -6.46
C ASP A 301 -48.80 68.53 -7.00
N ILE A 302 -47.80 69.24 -6.48
CA ILE A 302 -46.39 68.98 -6.81
C ILE A 302 -46.01 67.54 -6.44
N LEU A 303 -46.44 67.06 -5.27
CA LEU A 303 -46.18 65.68 -4.83
C LEU A 303 -46.94 64.64 -5.67
N LYS A 304 -48.17 64.95 -6.09
CA LYS A 304 -48.98 64.09 -6.96
C LYS A 304 -48.36 63.94 -8.34
N ASP A 305 -47.83 65.03 -8.90
CA ASP A 305 -47.15 65.02 -10.21
C ASP A 305 -45.79 64.32 -10.14
N THR A 306 -45.00 64.54 -9.08
CA THR A 306 -43.69 63.89 -8.92
C THR A 306 -43.78 62.39 -8.67
N ILE A 307 -44.83 61.91 -8.00
CA ILE A 307 -45.06 60.49 -7.72
C ILE A 307 -45.98 59.84 -8.77
N LEU A 308 -46.50 60.62 -9.72
CA LEU A 308 -47.38 60.19 -10.81
C LEU A 308 -48.65 59.48 -10.31
N VAL A 309 -49.32 60.09 -9.32
CA VAL A 309 -50.48 59.51 -8.64
C VAL A 309 -51.79 60.14 -9.14
N ARG A 310 -52.85 59.34 -9.31
CA ARG A 310 -54.14 59.85 -9.84
C ARG A 310 -54.99 60.57 -8.78
N SER A 311 -54.91 60.18 -7.51
CA SER A 311 -55.69 60.72 -6.39
C SER A 311 -54.82 60.98 -5.16
N TYR A 312 -55.13 62.04 -4.40
CA TYR A 312 -54.41 62.37 -3.16
C TYR A 312 -54.45 61.24 -2.11
N ASN A 313 -55.49 60.40 -2.13
CA ASN A 313 -55.63 59.25 -1.21
C ASN A 313 -54.54 58.19 -1.41
N GLU A 314 -53.92 58.13 -2.59
CA GLU A 314 -52.87 57.18 -2.93
C GLU A 314 -51.46 57.71 -2.63
N LEU A 315 -51.33 59.01 -2.31
CA LEU A 315 -50.04 59.67 -2.08
C LEU A 315 -49.32 59.10 -0.85
N PHE A 316 -50.01 59.05 0.29
CA PHE A 316 -49.43 58.57 1.55
C PHE A 316 -49.06 57.08 1.52
N PRO A 317 -49.91 56.15 1.04
CA PRO A 317 -49.54 54.74 0.92
C PRO A 317 -48.31 54.52 0.02
N ARG A 318 -48.16 55.30 -1.05
CA ARG A 318 -47.00 55.21 -1.97
C ARG A 318 -45.72 55.76 -1.34
N LEU A 319 -45.81 56.88 -0.62
CA LEU A 319 -44.69 57.43 0.14
C LEU A 319 -44.25 56.47 1.25
N GLU A 320 -45.18 55.84 1.95
CA GLU A 320 -44.86 54.85 2.98
C GLU A 320 -44.18 53.61 2.37
N GLU A 321 -44.67 53.12 1.23
CA GLU A 321 -44.04 52.00 0.54
C GLU A 321 -42.65 52.36 -0.01
N GLN A 322 -42.44 53.59 -0.51
CA GLN A 322 -41.11 54.09 -0.88
C GLN A 322 -40.16 54.15 0.31
N LEU A 323 -40.62 54.59 1.49
CA LEU A 323 -39.82 54.58 2.71
C LEU A 323 -39.46 53.15 3.15
N ARG A 324 -40.42 52.22 3.06
CA ARG A 324 -40.18 50.79 3.35
C ARG A 324 -39.17 50.20 2.38
N GLN A 325 -39.28 50.49 1.09
CA GLN A 325 -38.32 50.07 0.07
C GLN A 325 -36.93 50.65 0.32
N LYS A 326 -36.83 51.95 0.58
CA LYS A 326 -35.57 52.61 0.96
C LYS A 326 -34.92 51.93 2.17
N THR A 327 -35.70 51.62 3.21
CA THR A 327 -35.22 50.95 4.41
C THR A 327 -34.72 49.54 4.11
N ARG A 328 -35.45 48.78 3.27
CA ARG A 328 -35.01 47.45 2.80
C ARG A 328 -33.70 47.52 2.01
N LEU A 329 -33.58 48.48 1.08
CA LEU A 329 -32.36 48.68 0.29
C LEU A 329 -31.17 49.07 1.17
N ILE A 330 -31.36 49.96 2.14
CA ILE A 330 -30.31 50.34 3.10
C ILE A 330 -29.86 49.12 3.91
N ASN A 331 -30.79 48.29 4.39
CA ASN A 331 -30.46 47.09 5.13
C ASN A 331 -29.69 46.07 4.27
N GLN A 332 -30.10 45.88 3.01
CA GLN A 332 -29.40 45.01 2.07
C GLN A 332 -28.00 45.55 1.74
N PHE A 333 -27.86 46.85 1.55
CA PHE A 333 -26.57 47.50 1.33
C PHE A 333 -25.63 47.31 2.54
N ASN A 334 -26.13 47.52 3.75
CA ASN A 334 -25.37 47.30 4.98
C ASN A 334 -24.98 45.82 5.17
N TYR A 335 -25.86 44.89 4.80
CA TYR A 335 -25.55 43.46 4.80
C TYR A 335 -24.41 43.14 3.83
N ASN A 336 -24.48 43.64 2.60
CA ASN A 336 -23.44 43.43 1.59
C ASN A 336 -22.09 44.03 2.00
N ILE A 337 -22.09 45.20 2.66
CA ILE A 337 -20.85 45.79 3.20
C ILE A 337 -20.24 44.86 4.26
N LYS A 338 -21.04 44.35 5.19
CA LYS A 338 -20.55 43.41 6.22
C LYS A 338 -19.99 42.14 5.59
N GLU A 339 -20.70 41.56 4.61
CA GLU A 339 -20.23 40.36 3.91
C GLU A 339 -18.90 40.63 3.16
N ARG A 340 -18.77 41.79 2.52
CA ARG A 340 -17.52 42.22 1.88
C ARG A 340 -16.38 42.35 2.90
N ASP A 341 -16.63 42.95 4.06
CA ASP A 341 -15.63 43.14 5.11
C ASP A 341 -15.24 41.80 5.78
N ASP A 342 -16.19 40.88 5.95
CA ASP A 342 -15.94 39.51 6.39
C ASP A 342 -15.10 38.72 5.37
N LEU A 343 -15.31 38.94 4.08
CA LEU A 343 -14.48 38.34 3.03
C LEU A 343 -13.07 38.95 2.99
N LEU A 344 -12.95 40.26 3.21
CA LEU A 344 -11.66 40.94 3.29
C LEU A 344 -10.85 40.46 4.50
N SER A 345 -11.46 40.39 5.68
CA SER A 345 -10.79 39.86 6.88
C SER A 345 -10.36 38.41 6.71
N LYS A 346 -11.21 37.53 6.14
CA LYS A 346 -10.81 36.15 5.80
C LYS A 346 -9.66 36.09 4.81
N LYS A 347 -9.62 37.00 3.84
CA LYS A 347 -8.50 37.10 2.89
C LYS A 347 -7.21 37.53 3.59
N GLU A 348 -7.29 38.51 4.48
CA GLU A 348 -6.15 38.97 5.29
C GLU A 348 -5.63 37.85 6.22
N GLU A 349 -6.53 37.12 6.89
CA GLU A 349 -6.19 35.91 7.65
C GLU A 349 -5.54 34.84 6.76
N ALA A 350 -6.08 34.58 5.57
CA ALA A 350 -5.50 33.63 4.63
C ALA A 350 -4.09 34.06 4.17
N LEU A 351 -3.89 35.34 3.88
CA LEU A 351 -2.58 35.88 3.49
C LEU A 351 -1.56 35.76 4.63
N THR A 352 -1.93 36.14 5.85
CA THR A 352 -1.05 36.00 7.01
C THR A 352 -0.72 34.53 7.31
N THR A 353 -1.68 33.61 7.16
CA THR A 353 -1.39 32.17 7.28
C THR A 353 -0.48 31.66 6.17
N LEU A 354 -0.62 32.17 4.93
CA LEU A 354 0.26 31.83 3.82
C LEU A 354 1.69 32.33 4.06
N GLU A 355 1.87 33.58 4.48
CA GLU A 355 3.18 34.12 4.86
C GLU A 355 3.82 33.31 6.00
N ASN A 356 3.04 32.99 7.05
CA ASN A 356 3.51 32.14 8.14
C ASN A 356 3.93 30.75 7.65
N LEU A 357 3.16 30.13 6.73
CA LEU A 357 3.51 28.85 6.14
C LEU A 357 4.74 28.93 5.26
N GLU A 358 4.88 29.98 4.45
CA GLU A 358 6.05 30.23 3.62
C GLU A 358 7.32 30.34 4.47
N HIS A 359 7.26 31.08 5.58
CA HIS A 359 8.38 31.19 6.53
C HIS A 359 8.63 29.92 7.35
N THR A 360 7.60 29.11 7.62
CA THR A 360 7.73 27.83 8.37
C THR A 360 8.19 26.67 7.47
N MET A 361 7.95 26.73 6.15
CA MET A 361 8.29 25.68 5.17
C MET A 361 9.74 25.74 4.64
N VAL A 362 10.54 26.76 5.00
CA VAL A 362 11.83 27.04 4.34
C VAL A 362 12.90 25.95 4.54
N THR A 363 12.91 25.23 5.68
CA THR A 363 13.97 24.24 5.93
C THR A 363 13.72 22.89 5.28
N SER A 364 12.51 22.33 5.40
CA SER A 364 12.21 20.99 4.88
C SER A 364 11.82 20.96 3.40
N THR A 365 11.09 21.97 2.91
CA THR A 365 10.66 22.03 1.49
C THR A 365 11.78 22.54 0.58
N GLY A 366 12.69 23.38 1.09
CA GLY A 366 13.91 23.80 0.38
C GLY A 366 14.86 22.61 0.14
N GLN A 367 15.11 21.82 1.19
CA GLN A 367 15.87 20.57 1.09
C GLN A 367 15.22 19.60 0.10
N TYR A 368 13.90 19.39 0.18
CA TYR A 368 13.18 18.56 -0.79
C TYR A 368 13.32 19.03 -2.25
N ARG A 369 13.32 20.35 -2.51
CA ARG A 369 13.52 20.89 -3.86
C ARG A 369 14.95 20.68 -4.38
N ILE A 370 15.94 20.76 -3.50
CA ILE A 370 17.35 20.47 -3.84
C ILE A 370 17.51 18.97 -4.12
N ASP A 371 17.00 18.11 -3.25
CA ASP A 371 17.04 16.66 -3.41
C ASP A 371 16.31 16.21 -4.69
N LYS A 372 15.16 16.83 -4.98
CA LYS A 372 14.43 16.57 -6.22
C LYS A 372 15.25 16.92 -7.47
N LYS A 373 16.00 18.03 -7.45
CA LYS A 373 16.88 18.40 -8.57
C LYS A 373 18.06 17.42 -8.70
N ALA A 374 18.71 17.07 -7.59
CA ALA A 374 19.80 16.10 -7.57
C ALA A 374 19.38 14.73 -8.12
N ILE A 375 18.21 14.22 -7.71
CA ILE A 375 17.67 12.95 -8.20
C ILE A 375 17.36 13.02 -9.71
N LEU A 376 16.86 14.15 -10.21
CA LEU A 376 16.61 14.32 -11.65
C LEU A 376 17.90 14.31 -12.46
N GLU A 377 18.96 14.96 -11.98
CA GLU A 377 20.28 14.93 -12.61
C GLU A 377 20.87 13.50 -12.61
N GLU A 378 20.74 12.77 -11.49
CA GLU A 378 21.14 11.36 -11.44
C GLU A 378 20.39 10.49 -12.46
N ILE A 379 19.07 10.69 -12.61
CA ILE A 379 18.26 9.98 -13.61
C ILE A 379 18.74 10.30 -15.03
N GLU A 380 19.11 11.54 -15.33
CA GLU A 380 19.63 11.92 -16.64
C GLU A 380 20.99 11.27 -16.94
N THR A 381 21.90 11.24 -15.96
CA THR A 381 23.19 10.54 -16.13
C THR A 381 23.02 9.04 -16.34
N GLN A 382 22.08 8.40 -15.63
CA GLN A 382 21.76 6.99 -15.84
C GLN A 382 21.15 6.72 -17.21
N LYS A 383 20.27 7.61 -17.70
CA LYS A 383 19.73 7.52 -19.06
C LYS A 383 20.82 7.61 -20.13
N LYS A 384 21.79 8.52 -19.98
CA LYS A 384 22.95 8.62 -20.88
C LYS A 384 23.78 7.33 -20.88
N ARG A 385 24.10 6.78 -19.71
CA ARG A 385 24.81 5.49 -19.59
C ARG A 385 24.06 4.34 -20.28
N ILE A 386 22.74 4.29 -20.15
CA ILE A 386 21.93 3.25 -20.82
C ILE A 386 22.03 3.36 -22.35
N ILE A 387 22.08 4.58 -22.89
CA ILE A 387 22.25 4.80 -24.34
C ILE A 387 23.64 4.33 -24.76
N GLU A 388 24.70 4.73 -24.04
CA GLU A 388 26.08 4.30 -24.29
C GLU A 388 26.22 2.77 -24.28
N TYR A 389 25.66 2.09 -23.26
CA TYR A 389 25.68 0.63 -23.21
C TYR A 389 24.90 -0.04 -24.34
N LYS A 390 23.80 0.57 -24.79
CA LYS A 390 23.05 0.08 -25.96
C LYS A 390 23.87 0.20 -27.23
N ASP A 391 24.58 1.30 -27.41
CA ASP A 391 25.42 1.52 -28.59
C ASP A 391 26.66 0.63 -28.55
N GLN A 392 27.29 0.44 -27.38
CA GLN A 392 28.36 -0.54 -27.21
C GLN A 392 27.90 -1.98 -27.48
N ARG A 393 26.67 -2.33 -27.08
CA ARG A 393 26.09 -3.63 -27.37
C ARG A 393 25.81 -3.81 -28.87
N ARG A 394 25.39 -2.75 -29.56
CA ARG A 394 25.22 -2.75 -31.02
C ARG A 394 26.55 -2.95 -31.73
N SER A 395 27.59 -2.19 -31.36
CA SER A 395 28.92 -2.34 -31.96
C SER A 395 29.54 -3.73 -31.72
N HIS A 396 29.40 -4.28 -30.50
CA HIS A 396 29.78 -5.66 -30.23
C HIS A 396 28.96 -6.68 -31.03
N GLY A 397 27.65 -6.45 -31.18
CA GLY A 397 26.78 -7.27 -32.02
C GLY A 397 27.22 -7.28 -33.49
N GLU A 398 27.50 -6.10 -34.06
CA GLU A 398 28.01 -5.96 -35.43
C GLU A 398 29.36 -6.66 -35.62
N LEU A 399 30.30 -6.51 -34.67
CA LEU A 399 31.58 -7.21 -34.69
C LEU A 399 31.39 -8.73 -34.62
N SER A 400 30.50 -9.22 -33.76
CA SER A 400 30.19 -10.64 -33.66
C SER A 400 29.61 -11.18 -34.96
N ILE A 401 28.71 -10.45 -35.62
CA ILE A 401 28.15 -10.83 -36.92
C ILE A 401 29.25 -10.86 -37.99
N LYS A 402 30.13 -9.84 -38.03
CA LYS A 402 31.26 -9.81 -38.97
C LYS A 402 32.22 -10.99 -38.76
N ILE A 403 32.54 -11.34 -37.51
CA ILE A 403 33.37 -12.50 -37.17
C ILE A 403 32.70 -13.80 -37.60
N THR A 404 31.40 -13.95 -37.30
CA THR A 404 30.64 -15.15 -37.66
C THR A 404 30.57 -15.32 -39.18
N ALA A 405 30.29 -14.25 -39.92
CA ALA A 405 30.27 -14.24 -41.38
C ALA A 405 31.65 -14.54 -41.98
N ALA A 406 32.74 -13.97 -41.42
CA ALA A 406 34.09 -14.25 -41.87
C ALA A 406 34.48 -15.72 -41.67
N LEU A 407 34.16 -16.30 -40.51
CA LEU A 407 34.42 -17.72 -40.23
C LEU A 407 33.59 -18.63 -41.13
N GLN A 408 32.32 -18.31 -41.37
CA GLN A 408 31.47 -19.04 -42.30
C GLN A 408 32.00 -18.98 -43.74
N ASN A 409 32.43 -17.79 -44.20
CA ASN A 409 33.06 -17.63 -45.51
C ASN A 409 34.33 -18.47 -45.64
N MET A 410 35.19 -18.48 -44.61
CA MET A 410 36.38 -19.34 -44.61
C MET A 410 36.01 -20.82 -44.61
N LEU A 411 34.97 -21.23 -43.87
CA LEU A 411 34.52 -22.62 -43.84
C LEU A 411 33.92 -23.05 -45.18
N LEU A 412 33.15 -22.19 -45.85
CA LEU A 412 32.63 -22.37 -47.21
C LEU A 412 33.76 -22.60 -48.22
N MET A 413 34.84 -21.81 -48.16
CA MET A 413 36.03 -22.02 -48.99
C MET A 413 36.69 -23.39 -48.74
N LEU A 414 36.54 -23.95 -47.54
CA LEU A 414 37.15 -25.21 -47.11
C LEU A 414 36.26 -26.45 -47.36
N ILE A 415 35.01 -26.30 -47.82
CA ILE A 415 34.10 -27.43 -48.11
C ILE A 415 34.69 -28.36 -49.19
N CYS A 416 35.46 -27.82 -50.14
CA CYS A 416 36.11 -28.60 -51.21
C CYS A 416 37.13 -29.63 -50.68
N VAL A 417 37.58 -29.53 -49.42
CA VAL A 417 38.61 -30.38 -48.82
C VAL A 417 38.04 -31.70 -48.27
N LYS A 418 36.75 -31.74 -47.86
CA LYS A 418 36.12 -32.95 -47.29
C LYS A 418 36.10 -34.14 -48.27
N HIS A 419 36.18 -33.90 -49.58
CA HIS A 419 36.01 -34.92 -50.64
C HIS A 419 37.27 -35.75 -51.00
N ILE A 420 38.44 -35.50 -50.40
CA ILE A 420 39.71 -36.13 -50.84
C ILE A 420 39.98 -37.50 -50.16
N LYS A 421 39.13 -37.94 -49.21
CA LYS A 421 39.33 -39.20 -48.46
C LYS A 421 39.23 -40.51 -49.28
N GLY A 422 39.01 -40.46 -50.59
CA GLY A 422 38.91 -41.64 -51.47
C GLY A 422 40.20 -42.15 -52.11
N ALA A 423 41.35 -41.46 -51.98
CA ALA A 423 42.49 -41.68 -52.89
C ALA A 423 43.82 -42.14 -52.25
N ILE A 424 43.82 -42.80 -51.09
CA ILE A 424 45.06 -43.36 -50.50
C ILE A 424 44.89 -44.87 -50.29
N LYS A 425 45.36 -45.67 -51.27
CA LYS A 425 45.41 -47.13 -51.23
C LYS A 425 46.59 -47.61 -50.37
N GLU A 426 46.28 -48.31 -49.27
CA GLU A 426 47.26 -49.15 -48.55
C GLU A 426 47.65 -50.37 -49.41
N LYS A 427 48.96 -50.65 -49.44
CA LYS A 427 49.55 -51.81 -50.13
C LYS A 427 49.33 -53.08 -49.31
N VAL A 428 48.43 -53.95 -49.75
CA VAL A 428 48.27 -55.33 -49.24
C VAL A 428 49.04 -56.30 -50.13
N THR A 429 49.73 -57.23 -49.48
CA THR A 429 50.56 -58.31 -50.02
C THR A 429 49.76 -59.32 -50.85
N LYS A 430 50.39 -59.81 -51.93
CA LYS A 430 49.86 -60.74 -52.93
C LYS A 430 49.55 -62.13 -52.34
N LYS A 431 48.38 -62.69 -52.68
CA LYS A 431 48.21 -64.06 -53.23
C LYS A 431 46.77 -64.33 -53.71
N GLN A 432 46.65 -64.67 -55.00
CA GLN A 432 45.61 -65.48 -55.68
C GLN A 432 44.15 -64.95 -55.70
N ALA A 433 43.34 -65.04 -56.74
CA ALA A 433 43.45 -65.31 -58.18
C ALA A 433 42.06 -65.02 -58.81
N LYS A 434 42.07 -64.48 -60.04
CA LYS A 434 41.06 -64.57 -61.12
C LYS A 434 39.78 -63.69 -61.14
N ALA A 435 39.56 -63.21 -62.37
CA ALA A 435 38.32 -62.87 -63.07
C ALA A 435 37.78 -61.42 -63.00
N VAL A 436 38.31 -60.60 -63.91
CA VAL A 436 37.62 -59.70 -64.87
C VAL A 436 36.09 -59.61 -64.74
N VAL A 437 35.57 -58.39 -64.52
CA VAL A 437 34.59 -57.71 -65.41
C VAL A 437 34.80 -56.19 -65.26
N ILE A 438 35.05 -55.52 -66.39
CA ILE A 438 34.98 -54.07 -66.54
C ILE A 438 33.51 -53.75 -66.82
N GLU A 439 32.83 -52.99 -65.95
CA GLU A 439 31.64 -52.26 -66.35
C GLU A 439 31.68 -50.82 -65.84
N LYS A 440 31.83 -49.93 -66.84
CA LYS A 440 31.14 -48.65 -67.04
C LYS A 440 31.24 -47.60 -65.94
N VAL A 441 31.95 -46.56 -66.33
CA VAL A 441 31.71 -45.15 -65.98
C VAL A 441 30.21 -44.86 -65.97
N GLU A 442 29.67 -44.59 -64.79
CA GLU A 442 28.50 -43.74 -64.62
C GLU A 442 28.94 -42.53 -63.78
N ILE A 443 29.03 -41.42 -64.50
CA ILE A 443 29.07 -40.06 -63.97
C ILE A 443 27.66 -39.82 -63.45
N GLU A 444 27.43 -40.01 -62.15
CA GLU A 444 26.23 -39.53 -61.50
C GLU A 444 26.61 -38.70 -60.27
N ASP A 445 25.92 -37.57 -60.19
CA ASP A 445 25.85 -36.61 -59.09
C ASP A 445 27.08 -35.75 -58.79
N ILE A 446 27.27 -34.74 -59.65
CA ILE A 446 27.57 -33.38 -59.18
C ILE A 446 26.39 -32.95 -58.30
N ARG A 447 26.35 -33.41 -57.05
CA ARG A 447 25.47 -32.83 -56.03
C ARG A 447 26.06 -31.48 -55.64
N GLU A 448 25.35 -30.42 -55.99
CA GLU A 448 25.54 -29.10 -55.42
C GLU A 448 25.75 -29.21 -53.89
N PRO A 449 26.72 -28.49 -53.31
CA PRO A 449 26.97 -28.57 -51.89
C PRO A 449 25.74 -28.02 -51.15
N SER A 450 24.97 -28.92 -50.54
CA SER A 450 23.88 -28.54 -49.65
C SER A 450 24.47 -27.75 -48.49
N LEU A 451 24.12 -26.46 -48.41
CA LEU A 451 24.45 -25.57 -47.30
C LEU A 451 24.03 -26.21 -45.98
N GLU A 452 25.00 -26.78 -45.25
CA GLU A 452 24.80 -27.23 -43.88
C GLU A 452 24.34 -26.03 -43.05
N LYS A 453 23.28 -26.25 -42.25
CA LYS A 453 22.54 -25.23 -41.49
C LYS A 453 23.49 -24.32 -40.73
N VAL A 454 23.24 -23.01 -40.83
CA VAL A 454 23.95 -21.91 -40.15
C VAL A 454 24.19 -22.25 -38.68
N GLU A 455 25.40 -22.70 -38.35
CA GLU A 455 25.84 -22.84 -36.96
C GLU A 455 26.07 -21.44 -36.40
N THR A 456 25.38 -21.13 -35.31
CA THR A 456 25.37 -19.81 -34.64
C THR A 456 26.50 -19.65 -33.63
N ASP A 457 27.18 -20.73 -33.26
CA ASP A 457 28.24 -20.70 -32.26
C ASP A 457 29.62 -20.51 -32.91
N VAL A 458 30.22 -19.34 -32.67
CA VAL A 458 31.53 -18.92 -33.18
C VAL A 458 32.63 -19.92 -32.77
N THR A 459 32.50 -20.55 -31.60
CA THR A 459 33.49 -21.51 -31.09
C THR A 459 33.43 -22.83 -31.86
N LEU A 460 32.24 -23.32 -32.17
CA LEU A 460 32.06 -24.53 -32.98
C LEU A 460 32.56 -24.31 -34.40
N LEU A 461 32.22 -23.17 -35.02
CA LEU A 461 32.77 -22.78 -36.33
C LEU A 461 34.30 -22.75 -36.34
N PHE A 462 34.91 -22.20 -35.29
CA PHE A 462 36.37 -22.17 -35.16
C PHE A 462 36.98 -23.57 -35.06
N THR A 463 36.37 -24.48 -34.29
CA THR A 463 36.84 -25.88 -34.18
C THR A 463 36.68 -26.67 -35.48
N GLN A 464 35.61 -26.42 -36.24
CA GLN A 464 35.40 -27.04 -37.55
C GLN A 464 36.40 -26.53 -38.58
N LEU A 465 36.66 -25.23 -38.59
CA LEU A 465 37.66 -24.60 -39.45
C LEU A 465 39.07 -25.09 -39.13
N THR A 466 39.45 -25.16 -37.85
CA THR A 466 40.77 -25.71 -37.46
C THR A 466 40.92 -27.17 -37.85
N ARG A 467 39.87 -27.99 -37.74
CA ARG A 467 39.89 -29.39 -38.23
C ARG A 467 40.06 -29.45 -39.75
N ALA A 468 39.30 -28.67 -40.50
CA ALA A 468 39.40 -28.63 -41.97
C ALA A 468 40.78 -28.13 -42.44
N MET A 469 41.32 -27.11 -41.78
CA MET A 469 42.64 -26.55 -42.08
C MET A 469 43.77 -27.53 -41.71
N SER A 470 43.63 -28.28 -40.62
CA SER A 470 44.57 -29.35 -40.24
C SER A 470 44.59 -30.48 -41.25
N ILE A 471 43.43 -30.83 -41.83
CA ILE A 471 43.34 -31.83 -42.90
C ILE A 471 44.02 -31.32 -44.17
N LEU A 472 43.79 -30.05 -44.55
CA LEU A 472 44.49 -29.41 -45.68
C LEU A 472 46.01 -29.38 -45.48
N PHE A 473 46.44 -29.02 -44.27
CA PHE A 473 47.85 -28.96 -43.91
C PHE A 473 48.51 -30.35 -43.96
N GLY A 474 47.79 -31.40 -43.55
CA GLY A 474 48.25 -32.79 -43.66
C GLY A 474 48.29 -33.30 -45.11
N ILE A 475 47.44 -32.80 -46.00
CA ILE A 475 47.41 -33.18 -47.42
C ILE A 475 48.48 -32.42 -48.22
N SER A 476 48.79 -31.19 -47.84
CA SER A 476 49.61 -30.30 -48.67
C SER A 476 51.12 -30.59 -48.63
N ASN A 477 51.59 -31.48 -47.74
CA ASN A 477 53.02 -31.81 -47.54
C ASN A 477 53.94 -30.57 -47.67
N PHE A 478 53.52 -29.43 -47.13
CA PHE A 478 54.35 -28.23 -47.09
C PHE A 478 55.43 -28.43 -46.03
N GLU A 479 56.65 -28.72 -46.45
CA GLU A 479 57.82 -28.61 -45.58
C GLU A 479 58.06 -27.13 -45.28
N LEU A 480 57.59 -26.69 -44.11
CA LEU A 480 57.93 -25.37 -43.60
C LEU A 480 59.39 -25.36 -43.16
N ASP A 481 60.23 -24.63 -43.90
CA ASP A 481 61.58 -24.26 -43.47
C ASP A 481 61.55 -23.80 -42.01
N LYS A 482 62.46 -24.31 -41.18
CA LYS A 482 62.55 -23.98 -39.75
C LYS A 482 62.54 -22.46 -39.51
N GLU A 483 63.23 -21.72 -40.38
CA GLU A 483 63.28 -20.25 -40.34
C GLU A 483 61.92 -19.58 -40.60
N LYS A 484 61.10 -20.12 -41.51
CA LYS A 484 59.77 -19.56 -41.80
C LYS A 484 58.79 -19.84 -40.66
N ASN A 485 58.92 -21.00 -40.01
CA ASN A 485 58.15 -21.34 -38.82
C ASN A 485 58.53 -20.46 -37.62
N GLU A 486 59.83 -20.20 -37.43
CA GLU A 486 60.30 -19.28 -36.38
C GLU A 486 59.85 -17.84 -36.64
N ARG A 487 59.93 -17.36 -37.90
CA ARG A 487 59.39 -16.05 -38.28
C ARG A 487 57.89 -15.96 -38.09
N ALA A 488 57.13 -17.00 -38.43
CA ALA A 488 55.68 -17.01 -38.21
C ALA A 488 55.33 -17.01 -36.71
N LYS A 489 56.07 -17.76 -35.88
CA LYS A 489 55.91 -17.73 -34.43
C LYS A 489 56.27 -16.36 -33.85
N GLN A 490 57.35 -15.73 -34.30
CA GLN A 490 57.75 -14.39 -33.88
C GLN A 490 56.70 -13.35 -34.32
N LEU A 491 56.17 -13.43 -35.54
CA LEU A 491 55.10 -12.54 -36.00
C LEU A 491 53.82 -12.68 -35.18
N TYR A 492 53.43 -13.92 -34.84
CA TYR A 492 52.28 -14.16 -33.98
C TYR A 492 52.53 -13.66 -32.55
N GLN A 493 53.71 -13.91 -31.99
CA GLN A 493 54.09 -13.40 -30.67
C GLN A 493 54.12 -11.86 -30.64
N ASN A 494 54.63 -11.22 -31.68
CA ASN A 494 54.62 -9.77 -31.82
C ASN A 494 53.20 -9.23 -31.96
N TYR A 495 52.34 -9.86 -32.75
CA TYR A 495 50.93 -9.48 -32.88
C TYR A 495 50.19 -9.62 -31.54
N VAL A 496 50.42 -10.70 -30.80
CA VAL A 496 49.82 -10.91 -29.48
C VAL A 496 50.37 -9.90 -28.47
N ALA A 497 51.66 -9.59 -28.51
CA ALA A 497 52.27 -8.58 -27.67
C ALA A 497 51.72 -7.18 -27.96
N ASP A 498 51.55 -6.82 -29.24
CA ASP A 498 50.92 -5.56 -29.66
C ASP A 498 49.43 -5.51 -29.28
N TYR A 499 48.71 -6.63 -29.36
CA TYR A 499 47.32 -6.68 -28.94
C TYR A 499 47.19 -6.52 -27.42
N ILE A 500 48.03 -7.22 -26.65
CA ILE A 500 48.04 -7.13 -25.19
C ILE A 500 48.48 -5.74 -24.74
N SER A 501 49.51 -5.14 -25.36
CA SER A 501 49.95 -3.78 -25.03
C SER A 501 48.85 -2.75 -25.33
N ASN A 502 48.17 -2.85 -26.47
CA ASN A 502 47.04 -1.98 -26.81
C ASN A 502 45.83 -2.21 -25.88
N PHE A 503 45.63 -3.43 -25.39
CA PHE A 503 44.56 -3.74 -24.43
C PHE A 503 44.87 -3.22 -23.02
N THR A 504 46.13 -3.29 -22.57
CA THR A 504 46.54 -2.84 -21.23
C THR A 504 46.78 -1.34 -21.14
N PHE A 505 47.26 -0.70 -22.21
CA PHE A 505 47.62 0.72 -22.22
C PHE A 505 46.60 1.61 -22.95
N GLY A 506 45.65 1.04 -23.70
CA GLY A 506 44.65 1.78 -24.44
C GLY A 506 45.26 2.66 -25.56
N LYS A 507 44.47 2.98 -26.58
CA LYS A 507 44.85 3.97 -27.60
C LYS A 507 44.74 5.43 -27.12
N ASP A 508 44.72 5.65 -25.81
CA ASP A 508 44.60 6.97 -25.17
C ASP A 508 45.92 7.46 -24.55
N VAL A 509 47.06 7.00 -25.08
CA VAL A 509 48.25 7.84 -25.06
C VAL A 509 48.21 8.70 -26.33
N LEU A 510 47.27 9.64 -26.34
CA LEU A 510 47.51 10.91 -27.00
C LEU A 510 48.81 11.45 -26.42
N GLU A 511 49.71 11.82 -27.31
CA GLU A 511 50.86 12.66 -27.01
C GLU A 511 50.51 13.64 -25.92
N SER A 512 51.33 13.65 -24.87
CA SER A 512 51.22 14.63 -23.80
C SER A 512 51.32 16.03 -24.41
N ALA A 513 50.16 16.67 -24.51
CA ALA A 513 49.91 18.09 -24.34
C ALA A 513 50.62 19.08 -25.28
N LEU A 514 49.82 19.58 -26.21
CA LEU A 514 49.60 21.03 -26.26
C LEU A 514 48.09 21.33 -26.26
N ILE A 515 47.43 21.06 -25.14
CA ILE A 515 46.15 21.70 -24.81
C ILE A 515 46.30 22.27 -23.41
N VAL A 516 46.48 23.57 -23.39
CA VAL A 516 46.45 24.44 -22.23
C VAL A 516 44.98 24.62 -21.86
N GLU A 517 44.55 23.98 -20.78
CA GLU A 517 43.37 24.42 -20.03
C GLU A 517 43.84 24.99 -18.70
N HIS A 518 43.49 26.25 -18.48
CA HIS A 518 43.92 27.06 -17.35
C HIS A 518 43.15 26.65 -16.10
N GLU A 519 43.79 25.89 -15.21
CA GLU A 519 43.46 26.00 -13.78
C GLU A 519 44.29 27.13 -13.19
N ILE A 520 43.63 28.13 -12.63
CA ILE A 520 44.26 29.24 -11.91
C ILE A 520 44.87 28.67 -10.64
N ILE A 521 46.15 28.31 -10.71
CA ILE A 521 46.98 27.93 -9.57
C ILE A 521 47.91 29.12 -9.30
N ASP A 522 47.86 29.63 -8.07
CA ASP A 522 48.72 30.73 -7.60
C ASP A 522 50.20 30.36 -7.82
N PRO A 523 50.95 31.11 -8.66
CA PRO A 523 52.31 30.76 -9.07
C PRO A 523 53.35 30.80 -7.94
N ASN A 524 53.00 31.31 -6.76
CA ASN A 524 53.91 31.38 -5.62
C ASN A 524 53.82 30.18 -4.66
N VAL A 525 52.89 29.24 -4.87
CA VAL A 525 52.73 28.06 -4.00
C VAL A 525 53.15 26.81 -4.76
N LEU A 526 54.27 26.22 -4.37
CA LEU A 526 54.77 24.96 -4.92
C LEU A 526 53.75 23.83 -4.70
N THR A 527 53.33 23.16 -5.78
CA THR A 527 52.44 22.01 -5.68
C THR A 527 53.17 20.79 -5.09
N ARG A 528 52.42 19.84 -4.51
CA ARG A 528 52.98 18.61 -3.92
C ARG A 528 53.83 17.82 -4.92
N THR A 529 53.52 17.89 -6.20
CA THR A 529 54.27 17.31 -7.30
C THR A 529 55.60 18.03 -7.53
N ASP A 530 55.62 19.36 -7.45
CA ASP A 530 56.84 20.16 -7.58
C ASP A 530 57.79 19.93 -6.40
N VAL A 531 57.26 19.87 -5.18
CA VAL A 531 58.05 19.53 -3.98
C VAL A 531 58.65 18.12 -4.10
N LYS A 532 57.91 17.15 -4.66
CA LYS A 532 58.42 15.80 -4.91
C LYS A 532 59.47 15.75 -6.02
N ASN A 533 59.32 16.56 -7.07
CA ASN A 533 60.29 16.63 -8.15
C ASN A 533 61.57 17.36 -7.72
N GLN A 534 61.45 18.39 -6.90
CA GLN A 534 62.60 19.12 -6.37
C GLN A 534 63.36 18.29 -5.33
N SER A 535 62.66 17.58 -4.44
CA SER A 535 63.29 16.61 -3.52
C SER A 535 63.96 15.46 -4.26
N ARG A 536 63.33 14.93 -5.32
CA ARG A 536 63.97 13.93 -6.21
C ARG A 536 65.24 14.48 -6.88
N ARG A 537 65.20 15.70 -7.41
CA ARG A 537 66.38 16.36 -8.02
C ARG A 537 67.50 16.62 -7.02
N MET A 538 67.19 16.97 -5.78
CA MET A 538 68.20 17.13 -4.72
C MET A 538 68.82 15.79 -4.31
N VAL A 539 68.03 14.72 -4.25
CA VAL A 539 68.55 13.37 -4.00
C VAL A 539 69.43 12.90 -5.16
N GLU A 540 69.00 13.09 -6.40
CA GLU A 540 69.79 12.73 -7.60
C GLU A 540 71.07 13.56 -7.73
N ALA A 541 71.07 14.83 -7.33
CA ALA A 541 72.27 15.67 -7.31
C ALA A 541 73.28 15.23 -6.24
N ASN A 542 72.81 14.79 -5.07
CA ASN A 542 73.68 14.30 -3.98
C ASN A 542 74.19 12.87 -4.21
N VAL A 543 73.51 12.06 -5.04
CA VAL A 543 73.98 10.72 -5.43
C VAL A 543 75.08 10.80 -6.50
N ARG A 544 75.24 11.93 -7.21
CA ARG A 544 76.28 12.12 -8.23
C ARG A 544 77.60 12.68 -7.72
N TYR A 545 77.73 12.97 -6.43
CA TYR A 545 78.96 13.53 -5.81
C TYR A 545 79.48 12.73 -4.61
N ASN A 546 79.26 11.42 -4.60
CA ASN A 546 80.03 10.46 -3.78
C ASN A 546 80.71 9.43 -4.67
#